data_AF-A0A9P3PIM4-F1
#
_entry.id   AF-A0A9P3PIM4-F1
#
_cell.length_a   1.000
_cell.length_b   1.000
_cell.length_c   1.000
_cell.angle_alpha   90.00
_cell.angle_beta   90.00
_cell.angle_gamma   90.00
#
_symmetry.space_group_name_H-M   'P 1'
#
loop_
_entity.id
_entity.type
_entity.pdbx_description
1 polymer ?
#
loop_
_entity_poly.entity_id
_entity_poly.type
_entity_poly.pdbx_seq_one_letter_code
_entity_poly.pdbx_strand_id
1 'polypeptide(L)'
;MAPIPHTLIPFLQSQSQNTLTRLYQLPSSCLSIYRLLGPLERQLVMSLLWLESSVPPSVMAGWVIREGKQLYEGALSTLSRLHIISSPVGKLALNSTFKTSFRQAITGSGTSGSFGVPAEPDDKHPPLAVEGLDGYALERWETILHYMVSSGTGQSPTKPSTGVLYLLQRSGLMISHRGSPLQITSAGFQFLLHSPHDQLWDLLLQYLHMAEERKMDLVEVLSFLFMLSTMQLGREYSTENLGVSQKAMLEDLRDYGLIWQRRPTSKRFSPTRLATTLTSSSPPLPTAAGTSTGPQDGFIVLETNYRIYAYTDNPLKTAVLNLFVSLKYRFPNLVVGSITRDSVKKALNNGITADQIISYLISHAHPQMRKNNPLLPVTVQDQIRLWELERNRLKSAEGYLYTSFTSQADYELVLNYAKELDVVLWENKAKRCFFGSLHLLPITPALKDV
;
A
#
# COMPACT_ATOMS: atom_id res chain seq x y z
N MET A 1 -21.77 -6.26 -3.87
CA MET A 1 -20.62 -5.55 -3.28
C MET A 1 -19.82 -4.98 -4.45
N ALA A 2 -19.73 -3.65 -4.60
CA ALA A 2 -18.98 -3.07 -5.70
C ALA A 2 -17.49 -3.45 -5.55
N PRO A 3 -16.79 -3.84 -6.63
CA PRO A 3 -15.37 -4.12 -6.54
C PRO A 3 -14.64 -2.85 -6.07
N ILE A 4 -13.79 -3.00 -5.05
CA ILE A 4 -12.95 -1.90 -4.57
C ILE A 4 -12.05 -1.48 -5.74
N PRO A 5 -12.05 -0.20 -6.14
CA PRO A 5 -11.21 0.25 -7.24
C PRO A 5 -9.74 0.04 -6.87
N HIS A 6 -8.95 -0.41 -7.85
CA HIS A 6 -7.53 -0.63 -7.67
C HIS A 6 -6.82 0.64 -7.16
N THR A 7 -5.86 0.51 -6.24
CA THR A 7 -5.15 1.61 -5.57
C THR A 7 -4.48 2.60 -6.52
N LEU A 8 -4.06 2.13 -7.70
CA LEU A 8 -3.51 2.96 -8.78
C LEU A 8 -4.52 3.90 -9.44
N ILE A 9 -5.83 3.60 -9.43
CA ILE A 9 -6.84 4.41 -10.14
C ILE A 9 -6.91 5.84 -9.58
N PRO A 10 -7.01 6.07 -8.26
CA PRO A 10 -6.92 7.41 -7.68
C PRO A 10 -5.66 8.18 -8.09
N PHE A 11 -4.51 7.49 -8.13
CA PHE A 11 -3.25 8.11 -8.57
C PHE A 11 -3.30 8.53 -10.04
N LEU A 12 -3.88 7.73 -10.93
CA LEU A 12 -4.04 8.10 -12.34
C LEU A 12 -5.05 9.25 -12.53
N GLN A 13 -6.08 9.32 -11.68
CA GLN A 13 -7.08 10.41 -11.73
C GLN A 13 -6.52 11.76 -11.27
N SER A 14 -5.46 11.80 -10.47
CA SER A 14 -4.80 13.05 -10.07
C SER A 14 -3.85 13.61 -11.14
N GLN A 15 -3.56 12.83 -12.18
CA GLN A 15 -2.63 13.24 -13.25
C GLN A 15 -3.30 14.16 -14.27
N SER A 16 -2.47 14.98 -14.93
CA SER A 16 -2.94 15.85 -16.02
C SER A 16 -3.40 15.05 -17.26
N GLN A 17 -4.35 15.61 -18.00
CA GLN A 17 -4.82 15.03 -19.26
C GLN A 17 -3.68 14.84 -20.28
N ASN A 18 -2.67 15.72 -20.29
CA ASN A 18 -1.52 15.61 -21.19
C ASN A 18 -0.65 14.39 -20.85
N THR A 19 -0.40 14.15 -19.57
CA THR A 19 0.34 12.98 -19.07
C THR A 19 -0.38 11.69 -19.46
N LEU A 20 -1.70 11.62 -19.23
CA LEU A 20 -2.50 10.45 -19.59
C LEU A 20 -2.57 10.23 -21.10
N THR A 21 -2.69 11.30 -21.90
CA THR A 21 -2.70 11.17 -23.37
C THR A 21 -1.36 10.64 -23.90
N ARG A 22 -0.22 11.08 -23.34
CA ARG A 22 1.10 10.51 -23.66
C ARG A 22 1.19 9.03 -23.28
N LEU A 23 0.69 8.67 -22.09
CA LEU A 23 0.64 7.28 -21.63
C LEU A 23 -0.22 6.40 -22.55
N TYR A 24 -1.35 6.91 -23.02
CA TYR A 24 -2.25 6.21 -23.94
C TYR A 24 -1.71 6.02 -25.36
N GLN A 25 -0.60 6.68 -25.73
CA GLN A 25 0.05 6.40 -27.01
C GLN A 25 0.59 4.98 -27.07
N LEU A 26 0.97 4.40 -25.92
CA LEU A 26 1.56 3.07 -25.83
C LEU A 26 0.48 1.97 -25.67
N PRO A 27 0.38 1.02 -26.62
CA PRO A 27 -0.58 -0.09 -26.54
C PRO A 27 -0.54 -0.89 -25.24
N SER A 28 0.64 -1.13 -24.66
CA SER A 28 0.79 -1.87 -23.39
C SER A 28 0.17 -1.16 -22.19
N SER A 29 0.25 0.18 -22.18
CA SER A 29 -0.34 1.01 -21.14
C SER A 29 -1.86 0.99 -21.22
N CYS A 30 -2.43 1.08 -22.43
CA CYS A 30 -3.87 0.97 -22.63
C CYS A 30 -4.42 -0.40 -22.19
N LEU A 31 -3.72 -1.50 -22.54
CA LEU A 31 -4.11 -2.84 -22.13
C LEU A 31 -4.06 -3.01 -20.60
N SER A 32 -3.00 -2.51 -19.97
CA SER A 32 -2.82 -2.58 -18.52
C SER A 32 -3.88 -1.78 -17.78
N ILE A 33 -4.18 -0.56 -18.23
CA ILE A 33 -5.23 0.28 -17.64
C ILE A 33 -6.60 -0.38 -17.81
N TYR A 34 -6.89 -0.97 -18.97
CA TYR A 34 -8.10 -1.76 -19.18
C TYR A 34 -8.23 -2.94 -18.19
N ARG A 35 -7.12 -3.62 -17.87
CA ARG A 35 -7.10 -4.68 -16.84
C ARG A 35 -7.31 -4.16 -15.42
N LEU A 36 -7.04 -2.90 -15.14
CA LEU A 36 -7.29 -2.29 -13.82
C LEU A 36 -8.73 -1.82 -13.64
N LEU A 37 -9.44 -1.53 -14.74
CA LEU A 37 -10.83 -1.12 -14.72
C LEU A 37 -11.75 -2.22 -14.17
N GLY A 38 -12.87 -1.83 -13.56
CA GLY A 38 -13.89 -2.77 -13.11
C GLY A 38 -14.69 -3.41 -14.27
N PRO A 39 -15.52 -4.42 -13.97
CA PRO A 39 -16.24 -5.17 -15.02
C PRO A 39 -17.14 -4.27 -15.88
N LEU A 40 -17.82 -3.30 -15.27
CA LEU A 40 -18.74 -2.41 -15.97
C LEU A 40 -17.98 -1.40 -16.84
N GLU A 41 -16.91 -0.79 -16.33
CA GLU A 41 -16.05 0.10 -17.13
C GLU A 41 -15.46 -0.63 -18.34
N ARG A 42 -15.02 -1.88 -18.17
CA ARG A 42 -14.50 -2.71 -19.27
C ARG A 42 -15.56 -2.97 -20.34
N GLN A 43 -16.78 -3.31 -19.94
CA GLN A 43 -17.89 -3.51 -20.86
C GLN A 43 -18.19 -2.24 -21.68
N LEU A 44 -18.19 -1.07 -21.04
CA LEU A 44 -18.39 0.21 -21.72
C LEU A 44 -17.27 0.51 -22.71
N VAL A 45 -16.01 0.34 -22.31
CA VAL A 45 -14.87 0.54 -23.20
C VAL A 45 -14.95 -0.40 -24.41
N MET A 46 -15.24 -1.69 -24.21
CA MET A 46 -15.35 -2.67 -25.30
C MET A 46 -16.50 -2.37 -26.26
N SER A 47 -17.65 -1.93 -25.75
CA SER A 47 -18.79 -1.55 -26.59
C SER A 47 -18.53 -0.31 -27.45
N LEU A 48 -17.77 0.66 -26.94
CA LEU A 48 -17.41 1.88 -27.66
C LEU A 48 -16.17 1.73 -28.56
N LEU A 49 -15.35 0.69 -28.36
CA LEU A 49 -14.06 0.53 -29.02
C LEU A 49 -14.18 0.51 -30.55
N TRP A 50 -15.16 -0.21 -31.08
CA TRP A 50 -15.30 -0.45 -32.52
C TRP A 50 -16.22 0.56 -33.22
N LEU A 51 -17.00 1.32 -32.47
CA LEU A 51 -17.89 2.34 -33.01
C LEU A 51 -17.09 3.53 -33.56
N GLU A 52 -17.32 3.91 -34.81
CA GLU A 52 -16.63 5.05 -35.43
C GLU A 52 -17.28 6.38 -35.04
N SER A 53 -18.61 6.38 -34.86
CA SER A 53 -19.39 7.53 -34.43
C SER A 53 -19.60 7.54 -32.92
N SER A 54 -19.77 8.74 -32.38
CA SER A 54 -20.09 8.97 -30.97
C SER A 54 -21.56 8.65 -30.68
N VAL A 55 -21.85 8.04 -29.53
CA VAL A 55 -23.18 7.52 -29.17
C VAL A 55 -23.88 8.48 -28.19
N PRO A 56 -25.20 8.69 -28.30
CA PRO A 56 -25.94 9.42 -27.27
C PRO A 56 -25.96 8.66 -25.94
N PRO A 57 -25.83 9.33 -24.78
CA PRO A 57 -25.83 8.65 -23.48
C PRO A 57 -27.16 7.91 -23.20
N SER A 58 -28.26 8.35 -23.80
CA SER A 58 -29.58 7.68 -23.68
C SER A 58 -29.58 6.25 -24.23
N VAL A 59 -28.81 5.97 -25.28
CA VAL A 59 -28.75 4.63 -25.90
C VAL A 59 -28.08 3.64 -24.95
N MET A 60 -26.94 4.03 -24.37
CA MET A 60 -26.21 3.20 -23.42
C MET A 60 -26.95 3.07 -22.10
N ALA A 61 -27.61 4.15 -21.63
CA ALA A 61 -28.45 4.10 -20.45
C ALA A 61 -29.66 3.16 -20.63
N GLY A 62 -30.14 2.97 -21.86
CA GLY A 62 -31.21 2.02 -22.17
C GLY A 62 -30.82 0.55 -21.95
N TRP A 63 -29.53 0.22 -21.91
CA TRP A 63 -29.04 -1.13 -21.63
C TRP A 63 -28.92 -1.43 -20.12
N VAL A 64 -29.13 -0.43 -19.26
CA VAL A 64 -28.92 -0.53 -17.81
C VAL A 64 -30.25 -0.77 -17.10
N ILE A 65 -30.29 -1.80 -16.25
CA ILE A 65 -31.43 -2.10 -15.38
C ILE A 65 -31.57 -0.99 -14.34
N ARG A 66 -32.80 -0.66 -13.92
CA ARG A 66 -33.09 0.43 -12.96
C ARG A 66 -32.24 0.38 -11.68
N GLU A 67 -32.01 -0.82 -11.14
CA GLU A 67 -31.21 -1.04 -9.93
C GLU A 67 -29.70 -0.76 -10.13
N GLY A 68 -29.20 -0.89 -11.37
CA GLY A 68 -27.78 -0.70 -11.72
C GLY A 68 -27.40 0.72 -12.13
N LYS A 69 -28.35 1.66 -12.13
CA LYS A 69 -28.13 3.01 -12.68
C LYS A 69 -27.04 3.79 -11.93
N GLN A 70 -27.00 3.69 -10.59
CA GLN A 70 -25.98 4.35 -9.78
C GLN A 70 -24.57 3.81 -10.08
N LEU A 71 -24.43 2.50 -10.29
CA LEU A 71 -23.15 1.88 -10.64
C LEU A 71 -22.69 2.32 -12.03
N TYR A 72 -23.61 2.46 -12.98
CA TYR A 72 -23.33 2.97 -14.32
C TYR A 72 -22.87 4.43 -14.32
N GLU A 73 -23.55 5.30 -13.57
CA GLU A 73 -23.14 6.70 -13.40
C GLU A 73 -21.75 6.80 -12.73
N GLY A 74 -21.48 5.94 -11.74
CA GLY A 74 -20.16 5.81 -11.11
C GLY A 74 -19.06 5.38 -12.10
N ALA A 75 -19.34 4.37 -12.94
CA ALA A 75 -18.41 3.89 -13.96
C ALA A 75 -18.10 4.96 -15.03
N LEU A 76 -19.13 5.68 -15.50
CA LEU A 76 -18.94 6.82 -16.41
C LEU A 76 -18.11 7.93 -15.77
N SER A 77 -18.35 8.23 -14.50
CA SER A 77 -17.58 9.22 -13.75
C SER A 77 -16.10 8.82 -13.64
N THR A 78 -15.82 7.55 -13.35
CA THR A 78 -14.46 7.00 -13.32
C THR A 78 -13.76 7.07 -14.67
N LEU A 79 -14.43 6.65 -15.76
CA LEU A 79 -13.88 6.72 -17.12
C LEU A 79 -13.66 8.15 -17.60
N SER A 80 -14.52 9.09 -17.19
CA SER A 80 -14.35 10.52 -17.47
C SER A 80 -13.17 11.12 -16.70
N ARG A 81 -12.99 10.78 -15.41
CA ARG A 81 -11.83 11.23 -14.61
C ARG A 81 -10.51 10.69 -15.15
N LEU A 82 -10.52 9.49 -15.74
CA LEU A 82 -9.36 8.92 -16.42
C LEU A 82 -9.15 9.49 -17.83
N HIS A 83 -9.99 10.43 -18.30
CA HIS A 83 -9.92 10.97 -19.67
C HIS A 83 -9.95 9.90 -20.79
N ILE A 84 -10.56 8.74 -20.49
CA ILE A 84 -10.82 7.68 -21.48
C ILE A 84 -12.04 8.06 -22.32
N ILE A 85 -13.03 8.71 -21.70
CA ILE A 85 -14.21 9.27 -22.37
C ILE A 85 -14.10 10.80 -22.39
N SER A 86 -14.41 11.43 -23.53
CA SER A 86 -14.25 12.88 -23.71
C SER A 86 -15.25 13.74 -22.90
N SER A 87 -16.47 13.26 -22.66
CA SER A 87 -17.46 13.94 -21.80
C SER A 87 -18.61 13.00 -21.40
N PRO A 88 -19.10 13.04 -20.15
CA PRO A 88 -20.25 12.25 -19.71
C PRO A 88 -21.60 12.90 -20.05
N VAL A 89 -21.64 14.21 -20.34
CA VAL A 89 -22.89 14.96 -20.60
C VAL A 89 -23.19 15.09 -22.10
N GLY A 90 -22.15 14.99 -22.93
CA GLY A 90 -22.24 15.10 -24.39
C GLY A 90 -22.34 13.75 -25.10
N LYS A 91 -21.88 13.74 -26.36
CA LYS A 91 -21.76 12.52 -27.14
C LYS A 91 -20.67 11.62 -26.53
N LEU A 92 -21.03 10.40 -26.14
CA LEU A 92 -20.09 9.42 -25.60
C LEU A 92 -19.16 8.94 -26.73
N ALA A 93 -17.88 9.27 -26.60
CA ALA A 93 -16.82 8.79 -27.46
C ALA A 93 -15.57 8.49 -26.61
N LEU A 94 -14.84 7.45 -27.00
CA LEU A 94 -13.52 7.19 -26.46
C LEU A 94 -12.53 8.21 -27.01
N ASN A 95 -11.53 8.56 -26.19
CA ASN A 95 -10.37 9.31 -26.62
C ASN A 95 -9.73 8.63 -27.85
N SER A 96 -9.48 9.39 -28.91
CA SER A 96 -8.98 8.88 -30.19
C SER A 96 -7.65 8.14 -30.04
N THR A 97 -6.72 8.67 -29.22
CA THR A 97 -5.41 8.05 -28.95
C THR A 97 -5.57 6.74 -28.19
N PHE A 98 -6.39 6.73 -27.13
CA PHE A 98 -6.65 5.50 -26.37
C PHE A 98 -7.29 4.44 -27.26
N LYS A 99 -8.28 4.83 -28.08
CA LYS A 99 -9.00 3.95 -29.00
C LYS A 99 -8.06 3.35 -30.05
N THR A 100 -7.18 4.13 -30.68
CA THR A 100 -6.23 3.62 -31.67
C THR A 100 -5.23 2.65 -31.04
N SER A 101 -4.62 3.03 -29.92
CA SER A 101 -3.59 2.20 -29.28
C SER A 101 -4.16 0.96 -28.61
N PHE A 102 -5.39 1.01 -28.10
CA PHE A 102 -6.07 -0.18 -27.56
C PHE A 102 -6.55 -1.14 -28.66
N ARG A 103 -7.01 -0.62 -29.81
CA ARG A 103 -7.27 -1.47 -31.00
C ARG A 103 -5.99 -2.18 -31.44
N GLN A 104 -4.87 -1.46 -31.52
CA GLN A 104 -3.55 -2.02 -31.83
C GLN A 104 -3.15 -3.13 -30.84
N ALA A 105 -3.38 -2.92 -29.53
CA ALA A 105 -3.11 -3.92 -28.51
C ALA A 105 -3.91 -5.22 -28.70
N ILE A 106 -5.19 -5.12 -29.11
CA ILE A 106 -6.08 -6.28 -29.28
C ILE A 106 -5.83 -7.00 -30.60
N THR A 107 -5.61 -6.27 -31.69
CA THR A 107 -5.38 -6.88 -33.01
C THR A 107 -3.94 -7.35 -33.22
N GLY A 108 -3.06 -7.10 -32.25
CA GLY A 108 -1.63 -7.37 -32.38
C GLY A 108 -0.95 -6.50 -33.44
N SER A 109 -1.63 -5.45 -33.90
CA SER A 109 -1.12 -4.55 -34.93
C SER A 109 -0.24 -3.49 -34.28
N GLY A 110 1.06 -3.50 -34.58
CA GLY A 110 1.96 -2.46 -34.10
C GLY A 110 3.43 -2.86 -34.22
N THR A 111 4.28 -1.91 -34.62
CA THR A 111 5.74 -2.06 -34.71
C THR A 111 6.47 -1.50 -33.48
N SER A 112 5.74 -0.98 -32.49
CA SER A 112 6.27 -0.05 -31.49
C SER A 112 7.00 -0.67 -30.30
N GLY A 113 7.32 -1.98 -30.30
CA GLY A 113 8.05 -2.63 -29.20
C GLY A 113 7.42 -2.44 -27.80
N SER A 114 6.15 -2.01 -27.75
CA SER A 114 5.46 -1.54 -26.54
C SER A 114 5.28 -2.64 -25.50
N PHE A 115 5.32 -3.91 -25.92
CA PHE A 115 5.22 -5.10 -25.08
C PHE A 115 6.58 -5.70 -24.71
N GLY A 116 7.66 -4.92 -24.89
CA GLY A 116 9.03 -5.38 -24.74
C GLY A 116 9.54 -6.10 -25.98
N VAL A 117 10.86 -6.04 -26.20
CA VAL A 117 11.52 -6.79 -27.27
C VAL A 117 12.09 -8.08 -26.67
N PRO A 118 11.54 -9.25 -27.03
CA PRO A 118 12.11 -10.50 -26.56
C PRO A 118 13.56 -10.66 -27.03
N ALA A 119 14.43 -11.13 -26.14
CA ALA A 119 15.79 -11.46 -26.51
C ALA A 119 15.81 -12.79 -27.29
N GLU A 120 16.70 -12.89 -28.27
CA GLU A 120 16.97 -14.15 -28.97
C GLU A 120 17.49 -15.20 -27.98
N PRO A 121 17.04 -16.47 -28.09
CA PRO A 121 17.47 -17.54 -27.20
C PRO A 121 19.00 -17.69 -27.25
N ASP A 122 19.63 -17.68 -26.08
CA ASP A 122 21.07 -17.96 -25.95
C ASP A 122 21.25 -19.44 -25.58
N ASP A 123 21.62 -20.27 -26.57
CA ASP A 123 21.83 -21.71 -26.37
C ASP A 123 22.93 -22.03 -25.34
N LYS A 124 23.86 -21.10 -25.08
CA LYS A 124 24.92 -21.29 -24.08
C LYS A 124 24.43 -21.07 -22.66
N HIS A 125 23.38 -20.29 -22.49
CA HIS A 125 22.86 -19.91 -21.18
C HIS A 125 21.32 -19.86 -21.25
N PRO A 126 20.63 -20.96 -20.90
CA PRO A 126 19.17 -20.99 -20.93
C PRO A 126 18.56 -20.05 -19.88
N PRO A 127 17.38 -19.46 -20.15
CA PRO A 127 16.69 -18.61 -19.19
C PRO A 127 16.42 -19.37 -17.88
N LEU A 128 16.37 -18.64 -16.77
CA LEU A 128 16.08 -19.26 -15.48
C LEU A 128 14.67 -19.87 -15.52
N ALA A 129 14.55 -21.10 -14.99
CA ALA A 129 13.26 -21.76 -14.85
C ALA A 129 12.30 -20.91 -14.00
N VAL A 130 10.99 -21.07 -14.24
CA VAL A 130 9.96 -20.27 -13.56
C VAL A 130 10.01 -20.47 -12.05
N GLU A 131 10.30 -21.69 -11.57
CA GLU A 131 10.46 -21.96 -10.13
C GLU A 131 11.64 -21.19 -9.52
N GLY A 132 12.74 -21.05 -10.27
CA GLY A 132 13.90 -20.28 -9.83
C GLY A 132 13.62 -18.78 -9.77
N LEU A 133 12.84 -18.25 -10.71
CA LEU A 133 12.40 -16.84 -10.69
C LEU A 133 11.46 -16.56 -9.51
N ASP A 134 10.54 -17.49 -9.22
CA ASP A 134 9.62 -17.39 -8.09
C ASP A 134 10.40 -17.43 -6.75
N GLY A 135 11.38 -18.32 -6.62
CA GLY A 135 12.26 -18.40 -5.45
C GLY A 135 13.08 -17.12 -5.24
N TYR A 136 13.68 -16.57 -6.31
CA TYR A 136 14.42 -15.30 -6.25
C TYR A 136 13.55 -14.13 -5.81
N ALA A 137 12.33 -14.02 -6.38
CA ALA A 137 11.39 -12.96 -6.03
C ALA A 137 10.97 -13.04 -4.56
N LEU A 138 10.67 -14.24 -4.05
CA LEU A 138 10.33 -14.48 -2.65
C LEU A 138 11.49 -14.12 -1.72
N GLU A 139 12.70 -14.61 -1.99
CA GLU A 139 13.86 -14.35 -1.13
C GLU A 139 14.14 -12.83 -1.00
N ARG A 140 14.09 -12.11 -2.12
CA ARG A 140 14.32 -10.66 -2.15
C ARG A 140 13.23 -9.90 -1.41
N TRP A 141 11.98 -10.25 -1.66
CA TRP A 141 10.83 -9.61 -1.00
C TRP A 141 10.83 -9.88 0.51
N GLU A 142 11.01 -11.14 0.92
CA GLU A 142 11.09 -11.52 2.34
C GLU A 142 12.29 -10.88 3.04
N THR A 143 13.42 -10.67 2.35
CA THR A 143 14.56 -9.94 2.92
C THR A 143 14.19 -8.50 3.28
N ILE A 144 13.42 -7.81 2.42
CA ILE A 144 12.94 -6.45 2.68
C ILE A 144 11.99 -6.44 3.88
N LEU A 145 11.00 -7.34 3.90
CA LEU A 145 10.03 -7.42 4.99
C LEU A 145 10.69 -7.83 6.32
N HIS A 146 11.63 -8.78 6.28
CA HIS A 146 12.37 -9.21 7.46
C HIS A 146 13.26 -8.08 8.00
N TYR A 147 13.85 -7.26 7.13
CA TYR A 147 14.56 -6.07 7.56
C TYR A 147 13.64 -5.09 8.29
N MET A 148 12.41 -4.85 7.79
CA MET A 148 11.45 -3.94 8.45
C MET A 148 11.13 -4.37 9.88
N VAL A 149 11.04 -5.68 10.13
CA VAL A 149 10.67 -6.23 11.44
C VAL A 149 11.86 -6.36 12.38
N SER A 150 13.02 -6.77 11.87
CA SER A 150 14.16 -7.20 12.70
C SER A 150 15.18 -6.08 12.98
N SER A 151 15.16 -4.99 12.23
CA SER A 151 16.08 -3.84 12.39
C SER A 151 16.02 -3.15 13.75
N GLY A 152 14.92 -3.30 14.50
CA GLY A 152 14.74 -2.76 15.86
C GLY A 152 14.83 -3.78 17.00
N THR A 153 15.04 -5.07 16.72
CA THR A 153 14.96 -6.14 17.74
C THR A 153 16.32 -6.66 18.23
N GLY A 154 17.42 -6.02 17.83
CA GLY A 154 18.80 -6.42 18.19
C GLY A 154 19.37 -7.56 17.36
N GLN A 155 18.60 -8.08 16.39
CA GLN A 155 19.11 -8.96 15.33
C GLN A 155 19.70 -8.09 14.21
N SER A 156 20.78 -8.53 13.57
CA SER A 156 21.39 -7.86 12.41
C SER A 156 20.93 -8.51 11.11
N PRO A 157 19.73 -8.17 10.56
CA PRO A 157 19.26 -8.73 9.32
C PRO A 157 20.14 -8.30 8.14
N THR A 158 20.09 -9.07 7.05
CA THR A 158 20.65 -8.67 5.76
C THR A 158 20.06 -7.32 5.35
N LYS A 159 20.93 -6.33 5.17
CA LYS A 159 20.53 -4.96 4.84
C LYS A 159 20.10 -4.91 3.36
N PRO A 160 18.88 -4.45 3.04
CA PRO A 160 18.47 -4.24 1.65
C PRO A 160 19.22 -3.04 1.05
N SER A 161 19.05 -2.81 -0.25
CA SER A 161 19.74 -1.73 -0.93
C SER A 161 19.35 -0.35 -0.37
N THR A 162 20.24 0.63 -0.55
CA THR A 162 20.04 2.00 -0.05
C THR A 162 18.80 2.66 -0.65
N GLY A 163 18.46 2.35 -1.91
CA GLY A 163 17.25 2.84 -2.57
C GLY A 163 15.97 2.38 -1.89
N VAL A 164 15.89 1.10 -1.51
CA VAL A 164 14.75 0.51 -0.78
C VAL A 164 14.60 1.17 0.59
N LEU A 165 15.71 1.33 1.33
CA LEU A 165 15.68 1.96 2.66
C LEU A 165 15.22 3.41 2.61
N TYR A 166 15.70 4.15 1.60
CA TYR A 166 15.27 5.52 1.38
C TYR A 166 13.78 5.61 1.08
N LEU A 167 13.25 4.69 0.27
CA LEU A 167 11.81 4.61 -0.01
C LEU A 167 11.00 4.27 1.25
N LEU A 168 11.42 3.28 2.04
CA LEU A 168 10.77 2.89 3.29
C LEU A 168 10.75 4.03 4.32
N GLN A 169 11.79 4.87 4.34
CA GLN A 169 11.86 6.03 5.21
C GLN A 169 10.94 7.16 4.72
N ARG A 170 10.94 7.44 3.41
CA ARG A 170 10.11 8.49 2.79
C ARG A 170 8.62 8.17 2.88
N SER A 171 8.25 6.89 2.72
CA SER A 171 6.87 6.41 2.85
C SER A 171 6.36 6.42 4.29
N GLY A 172 7.24 6.70 5.27
CA GLY A 172 6.90 6.69 6.69
C GLY A 172 6.66 5.29 7.24
N LEU A 173 7.01 4.22 6.51
CA LEU A 173 6.92 2.84 6.99
C LEU A 173 8.02 2.52 8.00
N MET A 174 9.16 3.19 7.89
CA MET A 174 10.26 3.13 8.86
C MET A 174 10.76 4.51 9.22
N ILE A 175 11.12 4.73 10.48
CA ILE A 175 11.69 6.00 10.95
C ILE A 175 13.02 5.72 11.65
N SER A 176 14.01 6.57 11.44
CA SER A 176 15.23 6.60 12.25
C SER A 176 15.12 7.75 13.25
N HIS A 177 15.23 7.42 14.55
CA HIS A 177 15.31 8.43 15.59
C HIS A 177 16.78 8.71 15.93
N ARG A 178 17.27 9.92 15.62
CA ARG A 178 18.58 10.45 16.02
C ARG A 178 19.75 9.44 15.93
N GLY A 179 19.98 8.85 14.75
CA GLY A 179 21.09 7.93 14.50
C GLY A 179 20.89 6.49 14.99
N SER A 180 19.72 6.17 15.53
CA SER A 180 19.31 4.80 15.83
C SER A 180 19.03 4.00 14.55
N PRO A 181 19.13 2.66 14.59
CA PRO A 181 18.68 1.82 13.47
C PRO A 181 17.22 2.12 13.12
N LEU A 182 16.87 1.95 11.85
CA LEU A 182 15.50 2.16 11.37
C LEU A 182 14.54 1.29 12.17
N GLN A 183 13.46 1.87 12.68
CA GLN A 183 12.40 1.18 13.39
C GLN A 183 11.10 1.26 12.60
N ILE A 184 10.30 0.20 12.69
CA ILE A 184 8.99 0.13 12.06
C ILE A 184 8.03 1.14 12.72
N THR A 185 7.15 1.74 11.92
CA THR A 185 6.09 2.63 12.39
C THR A 185 4.75 1.90 12.49
N SER A 186 3.73 2.59 13.01
CA SER A 186 2.33 2.12 12.98
C SER A 186 1.84 1.79 11.57
N ALA A 187 2.18 2.64 10.59
CA ALA A 187 1.88 2.44 9.18
C ALA A 187 2.69 1.28 8.58
N GLY A 188 3.96 1.16 8.98
CA GLY A 188 4.83 0.04 8.62
C GLY A 188 4.29 -1.32 9.07
N PHE A 189 3.73 -1.38 10.29
CA PHE A 189 3.10 -2.60 10.77
C PHE A 189 1.81 -2.92 10.01
N GLN A 190 0.96 -1.91 9.77
CA GLN A 190 -0.25 -2.09 8.96
C GLN A 190 0.08 -2.60 7.55
N PHE A 191 1.13 -2.06 6.94
CA PHE A 191 1.65 -2.52 5.67
C PHE A 191 2.01 -4.01 5.69
N LEU A 192 2.66 -4.52 6.75
CA LEU A 192 2.94 -5.96 6.88
C LEU A 192 1.68 -6.83 6.94
N LEU A 193 0.52 -6.27 7.29
CA LEU A 193 -0.76 -6.98 7.33
C LEU A 193 -1.48 -7.00 5.98
N HIS A 194 -1.09 -6.15 5.04
CA HIS A 194 -1.68 -6.10 3.70
C HIS A 194 -1.32 -7.36 2.90
N SER A 195 -2.08 -7.63 1.83
CA SER A 195 -1.73 -8.72 0.92
C SER A 195 -0.40 -8.42 0.21
N PRO A 196 0.36 -9.43 -0.27
CA PRO A 196 1.60 -9.18 -1.01
C PRO A 196 1.42 -8.26 -2.22
N HIS A 197 0.24 -8.30 -2.85
CA HIS A 197 -0.11 -7.41 -3.98
C HIS A 197 -0.27 -5.97 -3.52
N ASP A 198 -1.04 -5.74 -2.46
CA ASP A 198 -1.30 -4.42 -1.90
C ASP A 198 -0.02 -3.79 -1.35
N GLN A 199 0.80 -4.58 -0.64
CA GLN A 199 2.13 -4.17 -0.16
C GLN A 199 3.00 -3.66 -1.31
N LEU A 200 3.02 -4.40 -2.41
CA LEU A 200 3.86 -4.06 -3.54
C LEU A 200 3.35 -2.78 -4.24
N TRP A 201 2.04 -2.61 -4.38
CA TRP A 201 1.47 -1.36 -4.92
C TRP A 201 1.66 -0.16 -3.99
N ASP A 202 1.56 -0.34 -2.67
CA ASP A 202 1.84 0.72 -1.70
C ASP A 202 3.28 1.24 -1.87
N LEU A 203 4.27 0.35 -2.05
CA LEU A 203 5.65 0.78 -2.32
C LEU A 203 5.81 1.39 -3.72
N LEU A 204 5.20 0.82 -4.75
CA LEU A 204 5.29 1.37 -6.12
C LEU A 204 4.62 2.73 -6.26
N LEU A 205 3.51 2.97 -5.55
CA LEU A 205 2.87 4.30 -5.53
C LEU A 205 3.77 5.33 -4.87
N GLN A 206 4.44 4.98 -3.78
CA GLN A 206 5.42 5.86 -3.16
C GLN A 206 6.61 6.11 -4.10
N TYR A 207 7.06 5.09 -4.82
CA TYR A 207 8.08 5.25 -5.86
C TYR A 207 7.64 6.24 -6.95
N LEU A 208 6.40 6.14 -7.42
CA LEU A 208 5.84 7.04 -8.43
C LEU A 208 5.76 8.49 -7.93
N HIS A 209 5.38 8.72 -6.67
CA HIS A 209 5.42 10.06 -6.07
C HIS A 209 6.84 10.62 -5.96
N MET A 210 7.85 9.76 -5.78
CA MET A 210 9.26 10.15 -5.71
C MET A 210 9.91 10.32 -7.10
N ALA A 211 9.27 9.86 -8.17
CA ALA A 211 9.80 9.94 -9.52
C ALA A 211 10.03 11.40 -9.96
N GLU A 212 9.13 12.31 -9.57
CA GLU A 212 9.27 13.75 -9.84
C GLU A 212 10.49 14.35 -9.12
N GLU A 213 10.72 14.00 -7.85
CA GLU A 213 11.90 14.45 -7.08
C GLU A 213 13.22 13.95 -7.69
N ARG A 214 13.21 12.74 -8.26
CA ARG A 214 14.36 12.12 -8.93
C ARG A 214 14.56 12.59 -10.38
N LYS A 215 13.74 13.52 -10.89
CA LYS A 215 13.75 14.01 -12.28
C LYS A 215 13.56 12.90 -13.32
N MET A 216 12.78 11.87 -12.98
CA MET A 216 12.39 10.83 -13.93
C MET A 216 11.10 11.21 -14.65
N ASP A 217 10.96 10.86 -15.93
CA ASP A 217 9.68 11.07 -16.62
C ASP A 217 8.65 10.03 -16.13
N LEU A 218 7.61 10.52 -15.46
CA LEU A 218 6.53 9.69 -14.91
C LEU A 218 5.89 8.80 -15.98
N VAL A 219 5.77 9.28 -17.22
CA VAL A 219 5.19 8.50 -18.33
C VAL A 219 6.08 7.30 -18.69
N GLU A 220 7.41 7.47 -18.70
CA GLU A 220 8.35 6.38 -18.97
C GLU A 220 8.33 5.33 -17.85
N VAL A 221 8.22 5.78 -16.60
CA VAL A 221 8.14 4.90 -15.42
C VAL A 221 6.84 4.09 -15.41
N LEU A 222 5.69 4.74 -15.58
CA LEU A 222 4.39 4.06 -15.64
C LEU A 222 4.30 3.10 -16.84
N SER A 223 4.75 3.54 -18.01
CA SER A 223 4.72 2.70 -19.20
C SER A 223 5.62 1.46 -19.06
N PHE A 224 6.74 1.57 -18.34
CA PHE A 224 7.60 0.43 -18.07
C PHE A 224 6.95 -0.57 -17.10
N LEU A 225 6.31 -0.10 -16.01
CA LEU A 225 5.53 -0.98 -15.12
C LEU A 225 4.43 -1.74 -15.88
N PHE A 226 3.69 -1.03 -16.74
CA PHE A 226 2.65 -1.64 -17.55
C PHE A 226 3.21 -2.61 -18.60
N MET A 227 4.33 -2.28 -19.23
CA MET A 227 5.04 -3.19 -20.11
C MET A 227 5.38 -4.50 -19.36
N LEU A 228 6.03 -4.42 -18.19
CA LEU A 228 6.40 -5.57 -17.37
C LEU A 228 5.20 -6.45 -17.01
N SER A 229 4.05 -5.83 -16.70
CA SER A 229 2.81 -6.56 -16.37
C SER A 229 2.23 -7.37 -17.54
N THR A 230 2.61 -7.01 -18.78
CA THR A 230 2.17 -7.68 -20.00
C THR A 230 3.18 -8.69 -20.55
N MET A 231 4.37 -8.78 -19.94
CA MET A 231 5.41 -9.72 -20.36
C MET A 231 5.10 -11.16 -19.97
N GLN A 232 5.74 -12.09 -20.69
CA GLN A 232 5.63 -13.53 -20.43
C GLN A 232 6.66 -13.97 -19.39
N LEU A 233 6.22 -14.80 -18.43
CA LEU A 233 7.09 -15.42 -17.45
C LEU A 233 8.05 -16.41 -18.10
N GLY A 234 9.29 -16.44 -17.63
CA GLY A 234 10.33 -17.34 -18.14
C GLY A 234 10.96 -16.92 -19.48
N ARG A 235 10.59 -15.76 -20.02
CA ARG A 235 11.19 -15.21 -21.25
C ARG A 235 12.11 -14.03 -20.93
N GLU A 236 13.27 -13.98 -21.61
CA GLU A 236 14.21 -12.85 -21.51
C GLU A 236 13.84 -11.72 -22.48
N TYR A 237 14.04 -10.49 -22.05
CA TYR A 237 13.81 -9.26 -22.81
C TYR A 237 15.08 -8.41 -22.88
N SER A 238 15.24 -7.67 -23.97
CA SER A 238 16.39 -6.77 -24.20
C SER A 238 16.23 -5.42 -23.51
N THR A 239 17.32 -4.89 -22.95
CA THR A 239 17.38 -3.54 -22.35
C THR A 239 17.79 -2.44 -23.33
N GLU A 240 18.08 -2.76 -24.60
CA GLU A 240 18.71 -1.83 -25.55
C GLU A 240 17.81 -0.63 -25.89
N ASN A 241 16.51 -0.86 -26.01
CA ASN A 241 15.52 0.17 -26.34
C ASN A 241 14.96 0.92 -25.12
N LEU A 242 15.51 0.68 -23.93
CA LEU A 242 15.04 1.33 -22.71
C LEU A 242 15.60 2.76 -22.58
N GLY A 243 14.70 3.68 -22.22
CA GLY A 243 15.05 5.06 -21.89
C GLY A 243 15.95 5.16 -20.65
N VAL A 244 16.50 6.35 -20.39
CA VAL A 244 17.38 6.58 -19.24
C VAL A 244 16.64 6.36 -17.92
N SER A 245 15.40 6.87 -17.81
CA SER A 245 14.54 6.67 -16.62
C SER A 245 14.22 5.19 -16.41
N GLN A 246 13.95 4.45 -17.49
CA GLN A 246 13.63 3.02 -17.45
C GLN A 246 14.82 2.17 -17.01
N LYS A 247 16.05 2.52 -17.43
CA LYS A 247 17.27 1.83 -16.98
C LYS A 247 17.56 2.08 -15.49
N ALA A 248 17.35 3.29 -15.00
CA ALA A 248 17.46 3.57 -13.57
C ALA A 248 16.41 2.78 -12.77
N MET A 249 15.17 2.75 -13.26
CA MET A 249 14.10 1.96 -12.65
C MET A 249 14.38 0.45 -12.69
N LEU A 250 15.04 -0.06 -13.74
CA LEU A 250 15.42 -1.46 -13.85
C LEU A 250 16.31 -1.91 -12.67
N GLU A 251 17.24 -1.05 -12.23
CA GLU A 251 18.08 -1.31 -11.07
C GLU A 251 17.26 -1.38 -9.77
N ASP A 252 16.35 -0.42 -9.58
CA ASP A 252 15.46 -0.37 -8.42
C ASP A 252 14.51 -1.61 -8.39
N LEU A 253 13.92 -1.98 -9.53
CA LEU A 253 13.02 -3.13 -9.65
C LEU A 253 13.72 -4.47 -9.47
N ARG A 254 15.01 -4.55 -9.80
CA ARG A 254 15.84 -5.72 -9.48
C ARG A 254 16.02 -5.84 -7.97
N ASP A 255 16.26 -4.73 -7.28
CA ASP A 255 16.44 -4.73 -5.83
C ASP A 255 15.14 -5.12 -5.09
N TYR A 256 13.97 -4.77 -5.63
CA TYR A 256 12.67 -5.23 -5.14
C TYR A 256 12.32 -6.68 -5.49
N GLY A 257 13.07 -7.33 -6.40
CA GLY A 257 12.79 -8.70 -6.86
C GLY A 257 11.69 -8.81 -7.92
N LEU A 258 11.28 -7.70 -8.55
CA LEU A 258 10.33 -7.71 -9.68
C LEU A 258 11.01 -8.17 -10.98
N ILE A 259 12.31 -7.96 -11.08
CA ILE A 259 13.09 -8.29 -12.27
C ILE A 259 14.32 -9.06 -11.88
N TRP A 260 14.60 -10.12 -12.63
CA TRP A 260 15.84 -10.87 -12.51
C TRP A 260 16.81 -10.51 -13.64
N GLN A 261 18.07 -10.29 -13.27
CA GLN A 261 19.18 -10.15 -14.21
C GLN A 261 20.34 -11.04 -13.74
N ARG A 262 20.96 -11.77 -14.67
CA ARG A 262 22.15 -12.60 -14.36
C ARG A 262 23.31 -11.79 -13.79
N ARG A 263 23.51 -10.59 -14.35
CA ARG A 263 24.52 -9.62 -13.93
C ARG A 263 23.86 -8.24 -13.93
N PRO A 264 24.24 -7.34 -13.01
CA PRO A 264 23.72 -5.97 -12.98
C PRO A 264 23.86 -5.22 -14.31
N THR A 265 24.92 -5.52 -15.06
CA THR A 265 25.24 -4.91 -16.37
C THR A 265 24.72 -5.73 -17.57
N SER A 266 23.94 -6.78 -17.32
CA SER A 266 23.38 -7.61 -18.39
C SER A 266 22.41 -6.79 -19.25
N LYS A 267 22.56 -6.89 -20.57
CA LYS A 267 21.60 -6.33 -21.54
C LYS A 267 20.28 -7.10 -21.62
N ARG A 268 20.12 -8.14 -20.80
CA ARG A 268 18.97 -9.04 -20.76
C ARG A 268 18.41 -9.10 -19.36
N PHE A 269 17.08 -9.11 -19.26
CA PHE A 269 16.36 -9.26 -18.01
C PHE A 269 15.15 -10.18 -18.17
N SER A 270 14.70 -10.78 -17.08
CA SER A 270 13.49 -11.62 -17.02
C SER A 270 12.54 -11.06 -15.96
N PRO A 271 11.25 -10.84 -16.28
CA PRO A 271 10.25 -10.45 -15.28
C PRO A 271 9.95 -11.62 -14.34
N THR A 272 9.78 -11.32 -13.06
CA THR A 272 9.31 -12.31 -12.08
C THR A 272 7.78 -12.30 -12.00
N ARG A 273 7.20 -13.28 -11.30
CA ARG A 273 5.74 -13.35 -11.12
C ARG A 273 5.17 -12.12 -10.42
N LEU A 274 5.92 -11.50 -9.51
CA LEU A 274 5.53 -10.22 -8.89
C LEU A 274 5.23 -9.15 -9.94
N ALA A 275 6.07 -9.04 -10.96
CA ALA A 275 5.91 -8.04 -12.02
C ALA A 275 4.73 -8.37 -12.96
N THR A 276 4.54 -9.63 -13.36
CA THR A 276 3.47 -10.00 -14.30
C THR A 276 2.08 -10.00 -13.65
N THR A 277 2.00 -10.20 -12.33
CA THR A 277 0.75 -10.10 -11.57
C THR A 277 0.37 -8.68 -11.16
N LEU A 278 1.21 -7.66 -11.44
CA LEU A 278 0.96 -6.26 -11.05
C LEU A 278 -0.46 -5.77 -11.38
N THR A 279 -0.86 -5.93 -12.65
CA THR A 279 -2.14 -5.42 -13.17
C THR A 279 -3.19 -6.51 -13.31
N SER A 280 -2.92 -7.71 -12.80
CA SER A 280 -3.78 -8.88 -12.97
C SER A 280 -4.37 -9.27 -11.62
N SER A 281 -5.64 -9.67 -11.59
CA SER A 281 -6.29 -10.19 -10.38
C SER A 281 -5.90 -11.64 -10.05
N SER A 282 -4.78 -12.12 -10.57
CA SER A 282 -4.25 -13.47 -10.35
C SER A 282 -3.40 -13.46 -9.07
N PRO A 283 -3.43 -14.51 -8.23
CA PRO A 283 -2.68 -14.53 -6.98
C PRO A 283 -1.18 -14.28 -7.22
N PRO A 284 -0.54 -13.35 -6.47
CA PRO A 284 0.88 -13.11 -6.56
C PRO A 284 1.61 -14.18 -5.76
N LEU A 285 2.45 -14.95 -6.45
CA LEU A 285 3.34 -16.00 -5.92
C LEU A 285 2.65 -17.28 -5.40
N PRO A 286 3.13 -18.48 -5.80
CA PRO A 286 2.89 -19.68 -5.00
C PRO A 286 3.66 -19.51 -3.68
N THR A 287 2.95 -19.50 -2.55
CA THR A 287 3.60 -19.56 -1.24
C THR A 287 4.43 -20.85 -1.17
N ALA A 288 5.67 -20.77 -0.68
CA ALA A 288 6.63 -21.89 -0.62
C ALA A 288 6.19 -23.11 0.25
N ALA A 289 4.93 -23.15 0.69
CA ALA A 289 4.31 -24.31 1.31
C ALA A 289 3.48 -25.05 0.23
N GLY A 290 3.85 -26.31 -0.06
CA GLY A 290 3.24 -27.13 -1.09
C GLY A 290 1.71 -27.26 -0.99
N THR A 291 1.09 -27.57 -2.13
CA THR A 291 -0.17 -28.35 -2.29
C THR A 291 -1.30 -28.20 -1.25
N SER A 292 -1.46 -27.05 -0.60
CA SER A 292 -2.66 -26.70 0.16
C SER A 292 -3.50 -25.75 -0.69
N THR A 293 -4.48 -26.34 -1.36
CA THR A 293 -5.57 -25.64 -2.04
C THR A 293 -6.43 -24.92 -1.00
N GLY A 294 -6.10 -23.67 -0.67
CA GLY A 294 -6.94 -22.85 0.22
C GLY A 294 -6.46 -21.40 0.35
N PRO A 295 -7.37 -20.43 0.51
CA PRO A 295 -7.01 -19.06 0.84
C PRO A 295 -6.49 -19.04 2.27
N GLN A 296 -5.20 -18.70 2.46
CA GLN A 296 -4.59 -18.31 3.74
C GLN A 296 -5.09 -19.19 4.91
N ASP A 297 -4.62 -20.45 4.95
CA ASP A 297 -4.77 -21.26 6.15
C ASP A 297 -4.08 -20.52 7.29
N GLY A 298 -4.89 -19.95 8.18
CA GLY A 298 -4.38 -19.30 9.36
C GLY A 298 -3.56 -20.31 10.17
N PHE A 299 -2.49 -19.84 10.78
CA PHE A 299 -1.51 -20.68 11.45
C PHE A 299 -1.47 -20.43 12.96
N ILE A 300 -2.23 -19.45 13.45
CA ILE A 300 -2.17 -18.99 14.84
C ILE A 300 -3.30 -19.62 15.63
N VAL A 301 -2.96 -20.22 16.77
CA VAL A 301 -3.88 -20.64 17.82
C VAL A 301 -3.62 -19.83 19.09
N LEU A 302 -4.65 -19.16 19.60
CA LEU A 302 -4.62 -18.38 20.83
C LEU A 302 -5.54 -19.02 21.89
N GLU A 303 -4.98 -19.28 23.06
CA GLU A 303 -5.71 -19.81 24.22
C GLU A 303 -6.14 -18.70 25.21
N THR A 304 -7.04 -19.04 26.13
CA THR A 304 -7.55 -18.14 27.19
C THR A 304 -6.50 -17.75 28.23
N ASN A 305 -5.39 -18.48 28.31
CA ASN A 305 -4.26 -18.26 29.22
C ASN A 305 -3.17 -17.35 28.61
N TYR A 306 -3.48 -16.61 27.53
CA TYR A 306 -2.58 -15.75 26.77
C TYR A 306 -1.45 -16.48 26.02
N ARG A 307 -1.49 -17.82 25.92
CA ARG A 307 -0.51 -18.59 25.13
C ARG A 307 -0.89 -18.58 23.66
N ILE A 308 0.13 -18.40 22.82
CA ILE A 308 0.03 -18.47 21.37
C ILE A 308 0.85 -19.65 20.88
N TYR A 309 0.23 -20.42 19.98
CA TYR A 309 0.82 -21.51 19.23
C TYR A 309 0.72 -21.16 17.75
N ALA A 310 1.86 -20.94 17.09
CA ALA A 310 1.91 -20.58 15.68
C ALA A 310 2.56 -21.71 14.88
N TYR A 311 1.79 -22.33 13.98
CA TYR A 311 2.21 -23.41 13.11
C TYR A 311 2.84 -22.87 11.84
N THR A 312 4.08 -22.40 11.94
CA THR A 312 4.80 -21.81 10.81
C THR A 312 6.28 -22.14 10.90
N ASP A 313 6.87 -22.46 9.76
CA ASP A 313 8.31 -22.60 9.51
C ASP A 313 8.91 -21.28 8.97
N ASN A 314 8.08 -20.43 8.36
CA ASN A 314 8.50 -19.16 7.79
C ASN A 314 9.09 -18.20 8.86
N PRO A 315 10.36 -17.77 8.71
CA PRO A 315 11.03 -16.88 9.65
C PRO A 315 10.41 -15.48 9.72
N LEU A 316 9.85 -14.96 8.61
CA LEU A 316 9.18 -13.67 8.57
C LEU A 316 7.94 -13.65 9.47
N LYS A 317 7.07 -14.67 9.35
CA LYS A 317 5.88 -14.80 10.21
C LYS A 317 6.26 -14.88 11.70
N THR A 318 7.36 -15.57 12.00
CA THR A 318 7.90 -15.65 13.36
C THR A 318 8.41 -14.30 13.85
N ALA A 319 9.10 -13.54 12.99
CA ALA A 319 9.59 -12.20 13.31
C ALA A 319 8.42 -11.23 13.58
N VAL A 320 7.35 -11.28 12.77
CA VAL A 320 6.16 -10.44 12.97
C VAL A 320 5.51 -10.73 14.33
N LEU A 321 5.39 -12.01 14.72
CA LEU A 321 4.90 -12.39 16.05
C LEU A 321 5.78 -11.85 17.18
N ASN A 322 7.10 -11.84 17.00
CA ASN A 322 8.05 -11.33 18.00
C ASN A 322 7.89 -9.82 18.30
N LEU A 323 7.15 -9.07 17.48
CA LEU A 323 6.88 -7.66 17.73
C LEU A 323 5.95 -7.44 18.92
N PHE A 324 4.98 -8.33 19.15
CA PHE A 324 3.96 -8.18 20.19
C PHE A 324 3.78 -9.40 21.10
N VAL A 325 4.47 -10.51 20.82
CA VAL A 325 4.46 -11.75 21.63
C VAL A 325 5.84 -11.99 22.23
N SER A 326 5.87 -12.41 23.50
CA SER A 326 7.09 -12.97 24.10
C SER A 326 7.24 -14.43 23.67
N LEU A 327 8.14 -14.69 22.72
CA LEU A 327 8.44 -16.05 22.27
C LEU A 327 9.18 -16.83 23.37
N LYS A 328 8.78 -18.09 23.61
CA LYS A 328 9.39 -18.97 24.62
C LYS A 328 10.15 -20.14 23.99
N TYR A 329 9.50 -20.84 23.05
CA TYR A 329 10.06 -22.01 22.40
C TYR A 329 9.87 -21.91 20.89
N ARG A 330 10.89 -22.32 20.14
CA ARG A 330 10.85 -22.45 18.68
C ARG A 330 11.21 -23.87 18.30
N PHE A 331 10.24 -24.58 17.74
CA PHE A 331 10.42 -25.87 17.08
C PHE A 331 10.39 -25.65 15.55
N PRO A 332 10.77 -26.66 14.73
CA PRO A 332 10.82 -26.51 13.28
C PRO A 332 9.52 -26.01 12.63
N ASN A 333 8.36 -26.49 13.09
CA ASN A 333 7.03 -26.13 12.53
C ASN A 333 6.08 -25.54 13.58
N LEU A 334 6.58 -25.19 14.77
CA LEU A 334 5.75 -24.68 15.86
C LEU A 334 6.52 -23.64 16.67
N VAL A 335 5.96 -22.45 16.77
CA VAL A 335 6.44 -21.39 17.63
C VAL A 335 5.47 -21.22 18.79
N VAL A 336 5.98 -21.30 20.02
CA VAL A 336 5.19 -21.13 21.24
C VAL A 336 5.60 -19.83 21.92
N GLY A 337 4.63 -18.98 22.20
CA GLY A 337 4.83 -17.71 22.87
C GLY A 337 3.69 -17.39 23.84
N SER A 338 3.80 -16.26 24.53
CA SER A 338 2.72 -15.70 25.34
C SER A 338 2.62 -14.20 25.15
N ILE A 339 1.40 -13.69 25.06
CA ILE A 339 1.14 -12.24 25.11
C ILE A 339 1.28 -11.79 26.56
N THR A 340 2.20 -10.88 26.83
CA THR A 340 2.42 -10.30 28.16
C THR A 340 2.20 -8.80 28.12
N ARG A 341 2.00 -8.19 29.30
CA ARG A 341 1.90 -6.73 29.42
C ARG A 341 3.13 -6.03 28.82
N ASP A 342 4.32 -6.57 29.08
CA ASP A 342 5.57 -5.97 28.59
C ASP A 342 5.74 -6.13 27.08
N SER A 343 5.30 -7.27 26.49
CA SER A 343 5.37 -7.46 25.04
C SER A 343 4.42 -6.52 24.30
N VAL A 344 3.20 -6.32 24.81
CA VAL A 344 2.25 -5.36 24.23
C VAL A 344 2.71 -3.93 24.44
N LYS A 345 3.24 -3.56 25.62
CA LYS A 345 3.84 -2.23 25.84
C LYS A 345 5.00 -1.94 24.88
N LYS A 346 5.85 -2.93 24.62
CA LYS A 346 6.92 -2.82 23.63
C LYS A 346 6.37 -2.61 22.22
N ALA A 347 5.34 -3.36 21.83
CA ALA A 347 4.66 -3.17 20.54
C ALA A 347 4.04 -1.78 20.40
N LEU A 348 3.36 -1.31 21.44
CA LEU A 348 2.77 0.03 21.51
C LEU A 348 3.84 1.12 21.38
N ASN A 349 5.01 0.96 22.02
CA ASN A 349 6.14 1.90 21.89
C ASN A 349 6.65 1.98 20.44
N ASN A 350 6.58 0.89 19.69
CA ASN A 350 6.88 0.85 18.25
C ASN A 350 5.72 1.38 17.37
N GLY A 351 4.64 1.90 17.99
CA GLY A 351 3.48 2.47 17.29
C GLY A 351 2.42 1.46 16.87
N ILE A 352 2.54 0.18 17.24
CA ILE A 352 1.56 -0.84 16.86
C ILE A 352 0.34 -0.73 17.78
N THR A 353 -0.86 -0.51 17.23
CA THR A 353 -2.09 -0.34 18.03
C THR A 353 -2.70 -1.67 18.48
N ALA A 354 -3.53 -1.65 19.53
CA ALA A 354 -4.21 -2.85 20.01
C ALA A 354 -5.10 -3.48 18.93
N ASP A 355 -5.86 -2.67 18.21
CA ASP A 355 -6.77 -3.15 17.16
C ASP A 355 -6.00 -3.74 15.96
N GLN A 356 -4.80 -3.25 15.66
CA GLN A 356 -3.93 -3.86 14.64
C GLN A 356 -3.45 -5.25 15.06
N ILE A 357 -3.05 -5.43 16.32
CA ILE A 357 -2.66 -6.74 16.87
C ILE A 357 -3.85 -7.71 16.80
N ILE A 358 -5.03 -7.26 17.23
CA ILE A 358 -6.27 -8.08 17.21
C ILE A 358 -6.62 -8.46 15.76
N SER A 359 -6.59 -7.49 14.84
CA SER A 359 -6.90 -7.73 13.42
C SER A 359 -5.94 -8.75 12.80
N TYR A 360 -4.65 -8.69 13.14
CA TYR A 360 -3.65 -9.66 12.70
C TYR A 360 -3.93 -11.08 13.23
N LEU A 361 -4.28 -11.19 14.52
CA LEU A 361 -4.63 -12.46 15.15
C LEU A 361 -5.90 -13.05 14.52
N ILE A 362 -6.89 -12.22 14.15
CA ILE A 362 -8.13 -12.66 13.49
C ILE A 362 -7.84 -13.16 12.07
N SER A 363 -7.10 -12.42 11.26
CA SER A 363 -6.85 -12.78 9.86
C SER A 363 -6.04 -14.07 9.71
N HIS A 364 -5.09 -14.28 10.62
CA HIS A 364 -4.20 -15.45 10.62
C HIS A 364 -4.62 -16.56 11.61
N ALA A 365 -5.84 -16.51 12.14
CA ALA A 365 -6.36 -17.54 13.04
C ALA A 365 -6.57 -18.88 12.33
N HIS A 366 -6.15 -19.95 12.99
CA HIS A 366 -6.25 -21.32 12.48
C HIS A 366 -7.70 -21.71 12.14
N PRO A 367 -7.95 -22.48 11.06
CA PRO A 367 -9.31 -22.88 10.67
C PRO A 367 -10.12 -23.55 11.79
N GLN A 368 -9.45 -24.28 12.69
CA GLN A 368 -10.12 -24.86 13.87
C GLN A 368 -10.61 -23.80 14.86
N MET A 369 -9.90 -22.69 15.02
CA MET A 369 -10.36 -21.56 15.84
C MET A 369 -11.49 -20.77 15.18
N ARG A 370 -11.49 -20.68 13.84
CA ARG A 370 -12.58 -20.01 13.09
C ARG A 370 -13.95 -20.66 13.32
N LYS A 371 -14.00 -21.92 13.80
CA LYS A 371 -15.24 -22.61 14.18
C LYS A 371 -15.83 -22.08 15.49
N ASN A 372 -15.03 -21.44 16.33
CA ASN A 372 -15.50 -20.89 17.60
C ASN A 372 -16.07 -19.48 17.40
N ASN A 373 -17.17 -19.17 18.07
CA ASN A 373 -17.74 -17.82 18.12
C ASN A 373 -17.86 -17.39 19.58
N PRO A 374 -17.13 -16.37 20.05
CA PRO A 374 -16.20 -15.50 19.30
C PRO A 374 -14.88 -16.19 18.91
N LEU A 375 -14.29 -15.76 17.78
CA LEU A 375 -13.08 -16.35 17.19
C LEU A 375 -11.85 -16.21 18.11
N LEU A 376 -11.65 -15.04 18.71
CA LEU A 376 -10.64 -14.83 19.76
C LEU A 376 -11.33 -14.71 21.12
N PRO A 377 -10.76 -15.26 22.21
CA PRO A 377 -11.29 -15.07 23.55
C PRO A 377 -11.44 -13.59 23.91
N VAL A 378 -12.65 -13.18 24.33
CA VAL A 378 -12.96 -11.77 24.66
C VAL A 378 -12.05 -11.22 25.76
N THR A 379 -11.71 -12.06 26.74
CA THR A 379 -10.81 -11.70 27.83
C THR A 379 -9.44 -11.23 27.32
N VAL A 380 -8.90 -11.89 26.29
CA VAL A 380 -7.60 -11.52 25.73
C VAL A 380 -7.71 -10.24 24.90
N GLN A 381 -8.78 -10.08 24.11
CA GLN A 381 -9.01 -8.87 23.32
C GLN A 381 -9.13 -7.63 24.22
N ASP A 382 -9.94 -7.72 25.28
CA ASP A 382 -10.15 -6.62 26.22
C ASP A 382 -8.87 -6.32 26.99
N GLN A 383 -8.10 -7.33 27.38
CA GLN A 383 -6.85 -7.13 28.10
C GLN A 383 -5.81 -6.38 27.25
N ILE A 384 -5.71 -6.68 25.95
CA ILE A 384 -4.81 -5.96 25.03
C ILE A 384 -5.23 -4.48 24.93
N ARG A 385 -6.53 -4.20 24.79
CA ARG A 385 -7.06 -2.83 24.75
C ARG A 385 -6.85 -2.09 26.07
N LEU A 386 -7.02 -2.76 27.21
CA LEU A 386 -6.74 -2.18 28.52
C LEU A 386 -5.27 -1.78 28.66
N TRP A 387 -4.33 -2.59 28.18
CA TRP A 387 -2.90 -2.24 28.20
C TRP A 387 -2.56 -1.04 27.31
N GLU A 388 -3.29 -0.82 26.21
CA GLU A 388 -3.18 0.41 25.41
C GLU A 388 -3.74 1.63 26.16
N LEU A 389 -4.91 1.49 26.79
CA LEU A 389 -5.51 2.55 27.61
C LEU A 389 -4.64 2.93 28.81
N GLU A 390 -3.93 1.98 29.41
CA GLU A 390 -2.96 2.26 30.48
C GLU A 390 -1.86 3.23 30.03
N ARG A 391 -1.39 3.12 28.77
CA ARG A 391 -0.41 4.06 28.20
C ARG A 391 -1.05 5.41 27.91
N ASN A 392 -2.24 5.40 27.30
CA ASN A 392 -2.95 6.63 26.92
C ASN A 392 -3.63 7.34 28.09
N ARG A 393 -3.41 6.87 29.34
CA ARG A 393 -3.97 7.45 30.56
C ARG A 393 -3.49 8.88 30.81
N LEU A 394 -2.26 9.20 30.43
CA LEU A 394 -1.69 10.53 30.57
C LEU A 394 -1.65 11.22 29.20
N LYS A 395 -2.48 12.24 29.02
CA LYS A 395 -2.43 13.13 27.86
C LYS A 395 -1.66 14.39 28.26
N SER A 396 -0.50 14.60 27.66
CA SER A 396 0.23 15.85 27.76
C SER A 396 -0.22 16.78 26.63
N ALA A 397 -0.58 18.01 26.96
CA ALA A 397 -0.83 19.06 25.99
C ALA A 397 0.13 20.22 26.26
N GLU A 398 0.80 20.71 25.23
CA GLU A 398 1.65 21.90 25.31
C GLU A 398 0.79 23.15 25.24
N GLY A 399 1.10 24.14 26.08
CA GLY A 399 0.26 25.31 26.23
C GLY A 399 0.76 26.25 27.31
N TYR A 400 0.01 27.34 27.50
CA TYR A 400 0.30 28.35 28.50
C TYR A 400 -0.71 28.25 29.64
N LEU A 401 -0.19 28.37 30.86
CA LEU A 401 -1.00 28.49 32.06
C LEU A 401 -1.19 29.98 32.37
N TYR A 402 -2.42 30.46 32.25
CA TYR A 402 -2.80 31.82 32.61
C TYR A 402 -3.19 31.86 34.09
N THR A 403 -2.44 32.63 34.88
CA THR A 403 -2.61 32.79 36.33
C THR A 403 -2.53 34.27 36.72
N SER A 404 -2.88 34.57 37.98
CA SER A 404 -2.69 35.89 38.59
C SER A 404 -3.59 37.01 38.02
N PHE A 405 -4.86 36.70 37.76
CA PHE A 405 -5.85 37.72 37.40
C PHE A 405 -6.18 38.62 38.60
N THR A 406 -6.15 39.93 38.37
CA THR A 406 -6.46 40.99 39.35
C THR A 406 -7.90 40.96 39.81
N SER A 407 -8.85 40.91 38.86
CA SER A 407 -10.28 40.85 39.15
C SER A 407 -10.91 39.54 38.68
N GLN A 408 -12.04 39.19 39.29
CA GLN A 408 -12.89 38.09 38.84
C GLN A 408 -13.49 38.38 37.45
N ALA A 409 -13.83 39.64 37.19
CA ALA A 409 -14.38 40.07 35.90
C ALA A 409 -13.36 39.90 34.75
N ASP A 410 -12.10 40.25 35.00
CA ASP A 410 -11.01 40.11 34.02
C ASP A 410 -10.77 38.63 33.66
N TYR A 411 -10.78 37.76 34.67
CA TYR A 411 -10.70 36.32 34.47
C TYR A 411 -11.84 35.79 33.60
N GLU A 412 -13.08 36.21 33.88
CA GLU A 412 -14.26 35.76 33.13
C GLU A 412 -14.27 36.27 31.69
N LEU A 413 -13.83 37.52 31.46
CA LEU A 413 -13.72 38.10 30.12
C LEU A 413 -12.70 37.31 29.27
N VAL A 414 -11.50 37.11 29.80
CA VAL A 414 -10.43 36.39 29.09
C VAL A 414 -10.79 34.92 28.89
N LEU A 415 -11.44 34.28 29.87
CA LEU A 415 -11.92 32.90 29.75
C LEU A 415 -13.01 32.76 28.69
N ASN A 416 -13.98 33.68 28.63
CA ASN A 416 -15.05 33.65 27.63
C ASN A 416 -14.49 33.83 26.22
N TYR A 417 -13.57 34.77 26.05
CA TYR A 417 -12.86 34.97 24.78
C TYR A 417 -12.06 33.72 24.37
N ALA A 418 -11.36 33.08 25.31
CA ALA A 418 -10.62 31.85 25.06
C ALA A 418 -11.54 30.65 24.74
N LYS A 419 -12.76 30.62 25.28
CA LYS A 419 -13.79 29.61 24.95
C LYS A 419 -14.38 29.81 23.57
N GLU A 420 -14.61 31.05 23.14
CA GLU A 420 -15.04 31.37 21.77
C GLU A 420 -14.03 30.91 20.72
N LEU A 421 -12.75 30.93 21.06
CA LEU A 421 -11.66 30.47 20.22
C LEU A 421 -11.35 28.95 20.33
N ASP A 422 -12.07 28.21 21.18
CA ASP A 422 -11.88 26.77 21.45
C ASP A 422 -10.44 26.38 21.83
N VAL A 423 -9.73 27.26 22.56
CA VAL A 423 -8.33 27.05 22.96
C VAL A 423 -8.18 26.60 24.41
N VAL A 424 -9.23 26.63 25.22
CA VAL A 424 -9.18 26.29 26.66
C VAL A 424 -9.18 24.77 26.85
N LEU A 425 -8.09 24.26 27.42
CA LEU A 425 -7.92 22.83 27.70
C LEU A 425 -8.29 22.46 29.14
N TRP A 426 -8.15 23.41 30.07
CA TRP A 426 -8.47 23.21 31.49
C TRP A 426 -8.79 24.54 32.15
N GLU A 427 -9.75 24.56 33.09
CA GLU A 427 -10.12 25.76 33.85
C GLU A 427 -10.26 25.46 35.35
N ASN A 428 -9.92 26.45 36.18
CA ASN A 428 -10.18 26.44 37.61
C ASN A 428 -10.60 27.82 38.10
N LYS A 429 -11.91 27.96 38.35
CA LYS A 429 -12.55 29.20 38.80
C LYS A 429 -12.11 29.62 40.21
N ALA A 430 -11.84 28.66 41.11
CA ALA A 430 -11.46 28.95 42.48
C ALA A 430 -10.07 29.58 42.59
N LYS A 431 -9.15 29.19 41.71
CA LYS A 431 -7.78 29.75 41.63
C LYS A 431 -7.62 30.82 40.56
N ARG A 432 -8.70 31.17 39.84
CA ARG A 432 -8.70 32.09 38.70
C ARG A 432 -7.57 31.75 37.72
N CYS A 433 -7.52 30.51 37.26
CA CYS A 433 -6.53 30.10 36.28
C CYS A 433 -7.13 29.19 35.22
N PHE A 434 -6.55 29.22 34.03
CA PHE A 434 -6.92 28.31 32.94
C PHE A 434 -5.68 27.99 32.09
N PHE A 435 -5.70 26.84 31.43
CA PHE A 435 -4.65 26.37 30.54
C PHE A 435 -5.14 26.44 29.09
N GLY A 436 -4.41 27.17 28.24
CA GLY A 436 -4.71 27.35 26.82
C GLY A 436 -3.72 26.63 25.91
N SER A 437 -4.20 26.10 24.79
CA SER A 437 -3.38 25.41 23.77
C SER A 437 -2.44 26.37 23.02
N LEU A 438 -1.26 25.88 22.62
CA LEU A 438 -0.25 26.64 21.89
C LEU A 438 -0.64 26.95 20.43
N HIS A 439 -1.64 26.25 19.88
CA HIS A 439 -1.84 26.16 18.43
C HIS A 439 -2.38 27.44 17.75
N LEU A 440 -2.72 28.47 18.54
CA LEU A 440 -3.14 29.79 18.07
C LEU A 440 -2.40 30.88 18.87
N LEU A 441 -1.43 31.54 18.23
CA LEU A 441 -0.90 32.84 18.67
C LEU A 441 -2.04 33.87 18.76
N PRO A 442 -1.99 34.84 19.67
CA PRO A 442 -1.99 34.63 21.11
C PRO A 442 -3.27 35.25 21.70
N ILE A 443 -3.69 34.82 22.89
CA ILE A 443 -4.71 35.52 23.71
C ILE A 443 -4.21 36.93 24.17
N THR A 444 -3.01 37.33 23.74
CA THR A 444 -2.35 38.61 24.07
C THR A 444 -3.10 39.90 23.72
N PRO A 445 -3.98 40.01 22.69
CA PRO A 445 -4.71 41.26 22.51
C PRO A 445 -5.70 41.50 23.66
N ALA A 446 -6.36 40.45 24.17
CA ALA A 446 -7.27 40.57 25.32
C ALA A 446 -6.54 40.84 26.66
N LEU A 447 -5.27 40.47 26.76
CA LEU A 447 -4.41 40.76 27.92
C LEU A 447 -3.79 42.17 27.90
N LYS A 448 -3.95 42.94 26.81
CA LYS A 448 -3.49 44.34 26.77
C LYS A 448 -4.52 45.33 27.33
N ASP A 449 -5.78 44.91 27.38
CA ASP A 449 -6.91 45.73 27.84
C ASP A 449 -7.33 45.41 29.30
N VAL A 450 -6.56 44.54 29.97
CA VAL A 450 -6.62 44.17 31.40
C VAL A 450 -5.30 44.59 32.05
#